data_AF-B7SFU4-F1
#
_entry.id   AF-B7SFU4-F1
#
_cell.length_a   1.000
_cell.length_b   1.000
_cell.length_c   1.000
_cell.angle_alpha   90.00
_cell.angle_beta   90.00
_cell.angle_gamma   90.00
#
_symmetry.space_group_name_H-M   'P 1'
#
loop_
_entity.id
_entity.type
_entity.pdbx_description
1 polymer ?
#
loop_
_entity_poly.entity_id
_entity_poly.type
_entity_poly.pdbx_seq_one_letter_code
_entity_poly.pdbx_strand_id
1 'polypeptide(L)' 'ADFEDALSPSWENLMKGQINLKDAVNGTITFHDKARNRVYKLNENTAKLFVRPRGWHLPEAHILIDDEPATGCLVDFGLY' A
#
# COMPACT_ATOMS: atom_id res chain seq x y z
N ALA A 1 -4.48 -6.13 3.53
CA ALA A 1 -3.84 -4.80 3.42
C ALA A 1 -4.90 -3.82 2.97
N ASP A 2 -4.89 -2.61 3.52
CA ASP A 2 -6.00 -1.68 3.38
C ASP A 2 -5.50 -0.30 2.95
N PHE A 3 -5.95 0.14 1.77
CA PHE A 3 -5.73 1.50 1.27
C PHE A 3 -6.96 2.40 1.47
N GLU A 4 -8.01 1.91 2.11
CA GLU A 4 -9.29 2.61 2.29
C GLU A 4 -9.48 3.05 3.76
N ASP A 5 -10.51 2.56 4.47
CA ASP A 5 -11.00 3.19 5.70
C ASP A 5 -9.97 3.23 6.86
N ALA A 6 -9.00 2.30 6.90
CA ALA A 6 -7.97 2.28 7.93
C ALA A 6 -6.71 3.10 7.58
N LEU A 7 -6.69 3.79 6.43
CA LEU A 7 -5.53 4.54 5.94
C LEU A 7 -5.88 6.01 5.70
N SER A 8 -5.06 6.92 6.23
CA SER A 8 -5.07 8.31 5.74
C SER A 8 -4.40 8.36 4.36
N PRO A 9 -5.10 8.74 3.28
CA PRO A 9 -4.65 8.57 1.90
C PRO A 9 -3.68 9.69 1.47
N SER A 10 -2.65 9.95 2.26
CA SER A 10 -1.53 10.78 1.81
C SER A 10 -0.73 10.06 0.73
N TRP A 11 -0.11 10.82 -0.17
CA TRP A 11 0.75 10.26 -1.23
C TRP A 11 1.81 9.32 -0.67
N GLU A 12 2.47 9.73 0.41
CA GLU A 12 3.52 8.96 1.06
C GLU A 12 2.99 7.62 1.60
N ASN A 13 1.83 7.61 2.24
CA ASN A 13 1.22 6.40 2.78
C ASN A 13 0.84 5.42 1.68
N LEU A 14 0.22 5.92 0.61
CA LEU A 14 -0.21 5.12 -0.53
C LEU A 14 1.00 4.48 -1.23
N MET A 15 2.01 5.29 -1.59
CA MET A 15 3.19 4.78 -2.30
C MET A 15 4.06 3.86 -1.43
N LYS A 16 4.25 4.18 -0.14
CA LYS A 16 4.93 3.25 0.78
C LYS A 16 4.15 1.97 0.96
N GLY A 17 2.83 2.03 1.02
CA GLY A 17 1.99 0.85 1.05
C GLY A 17 2.23 -0.05 -0.17
N GLN A 18 2.27 0.51 -1.38
CA GLN A 18 2.57 -0.26 -2.59
C GLN A 18 3.96 -0.91 -2.55
N ILE A 19 4.99 -0.18 -2.11
CA ILE A 19 6.34 -0.73 -1.91
C ILE A 19 6.31 -1.89 -0.90
N ASN A 20 5.64 -1.70 0.24
CA ASN A 20 5.51 -2.73 1.26
C ASN A 20 4.80 -3.98 0.71
N LEU A 21 3.74 -3.83 -0.08
CA LEU A 21 3.04 -4.97 -0.66
C LEU A 21 3.86 -5.71 -1.71
N LYS A 22 4.59 -5.00 -2.57
CA LYS A 22 5.55 -5.58 -3.50
C LYS A 22 6.59 -6.42 -2.76
N ASP A 23 7.18 -5.86 -1.70
CA ASP A 23 8.18 -6.57 -0.90
C ASP A 23 7.58 -7.75 -0.14
N ALA A 24 6.33 -7.65 0.31
CA ALA A 24 5.62 -8.75 0.97
C ALA A 24 5.36 -9.92 0.01
N VAL A 25 4.92 -9.63 -1.22
CA VAL A 25 4.71 -10.65 -2.27
C VAL A 25 6.02 -11.32 -2.66
N ASN A 26 7.12 -10.56 -2.73
CA ASN A 26 8.45 -11.08 -3.04
C ASN A 26 9.12 -11.82 -1.87
N GLY A 27 8.52 -11.83 -0.68
CA GLY A 27 9.10 -12.45 0.51
C GLY A 27 10.24 -11.64 1.14
N THR A 28 10.45 -10.39 0.72
CA THR A 28 11.61 -9.56 1.10
C THR A 28 11.27 -8.46 2.11
N ILE A 29 10.00 -8.25 2.45
CA ILE A 29 9.61 -7.22 3.43
C ILE A 29 10.25 -7.50 4.80
N THR A 30 10.88 -6.47 5.36
CA THR A 30 11.44 -6.52 6.71
C THR A 30 11.19 -5.19 7.42
N PHE A 31 11.13 -5.21 8.74
CA PHE A 31 11.04 -4.01 9.56
C PHE A 31 12.04 -4.08 10.70
N HIS A 32 12.89 -3.07 10.85
CA HIS A 32 13.81 -2.96 11.97
C HIS A 32 13.33 -1.90 12.95
N ASP A 33 12.82 -2.35 14.09
CA ASP A 33 12.55 -1.50 15.24
C ASP A 33 13.87 -1.19 15.96
N LYS A 34 14.44 -0.02 15.66
CA LYS A 34 15.70 0.45 16.24
C LYS A 34 15.61 0.68 17.75
N ALA A 35 14.44 1.08 18.27
CA ALA A 35 14.28 1.37 19.69
C ALA A 35 14.35 0.10 20.54
N ARG A 36 13.83 -1.01 20.01
CA ARG A 36 13.86 -2.33 20.66
C ARG A 36 15.00 -3.23 20.16
N ASN A 37 15.75 -2.77 19.16
CA ASN A 37 16.76 -3.53 18.41
C ASN A 37 16.23 -4.90 17.93
N ARG A 38 15.02 -4.90 17.33
CA ARG A 38 14.35 -6.10 16.83
C ARG A 38 14.07 -6.01 15.34
N VAL A 39 14.34 -7.11 14.63
CA VAL A 39 14.05 -7.24 13.21
C VAL A 39 12.88 -8.19 13.01
N TYR A 40 11.86 -7.72 12.30
CA TYR A 40 10.67 -8.48 11.91
C TYR A 40 10.78 -8.87 10.44
N LYS A 41 10.44 -10.13 10.14
CA LYS A 41 10.45 -10.73 8.79
C LYS A 41 9.24 -11.64 8.65
N LEU A 42 8.94 -12.05 7.42
CA LEU A 42 7.89 -13.04 7.14
C LEU A 42 8.29 -14.43 7.65
N ASN A 43 7.28 -15.18 8.09
CA ASN A 43 7.41 -16.62 8.34
C ASN A 43 7.45 -17.37 7.00
N GLU A 44 7.88 -18.64 7.02
CA GLU A 44 7.86 -19.51 5.83
C GLU A 44 6.47 -19.66 5.22
N ASN A 45 5.45 -19.76 6.08
CA ASN A 45 4.05 -19.85 5.69
C ASN A 45 3.30 -18.61 6.19
N THR A 46 2.76 -17.84 5.26
CA THR A 46 2.03 -16.59 5.52
C THR A 46 0.54 -16.74 5.21
N ALA A 47 -0.28 -15.86 5.79
CA ALA A 47 -1.66 -15.73 5.38
C ALA A 47 -1.75 -15.26 3.91
N LYS A 48 -2.83 -15.63 3.23
CA LYS A 48 -3.09 -15.14 1.88
C LYS A 48 -3.34 -13.62 1.93
N LEU A 49 -2.57 -12.89 1.12
CA LEU A 49 -2.69 -11.44 1.04
C LEU A 49 -3.94 -11.07 0.22
N PHE A 50 -4.78 -10.23 0.82
CA PHE A 50 -5.93 -9.60 0.17
C PHE A 50 -5.79 -8.09 0.31
N VAL A 51 -5.98 -7.36 -0.79
CA VAL A 51 -5.81 -5.90 -0.86
C VAL A 51 -7.15 -5.23 -1.08
N ARG A 52 -7.47 -4.26 -0.23
CA ARG A 52 -8.64 -3.40 -0.37
C ARG A 52 -8.20 -2.05 -0.95
N PRO A 53 -8.49 -1.75 -2.24
CA PRO A 53 -8.29 -0.43 -2.79
C PRO A 53 -9.30 0.56 -2.21
N ARG A 54 -9.05 1.87 -2.38
CA ARG A 54 -10.03 2.92 -2.10
C ARG A 54 -11.35 2.69 -2.84
N GLY A 55 -12.44 3.24 -2.30
CA GLY A 55 -13.74 3.25 -2.98
C GLY A 55 -13.77 4.20 -4.19
N TRP A 56 -14.76 4.01 -5.08
CA TRP A 56 -14.95 4.79 -6.32
C TRP A 56 -15.00 6.32 -6.13
N HIS A 57 -15.42 6.79 -4.96
CA HIS A 57 -15.64 8.20 -4.67
C HIS A 57 -14.36 8.94 -4.25
N LEU A 58 -13.24 8.23 -4.04
CA LEU A 58 -11.99 8.84 -3.60
C LEU A 58 -11.06 9.08 -4.81
N PRO A 59 -10.62 10.33 -5.05
CA PRO A 59 -9.65 10.63 -6.09
C PRO A 59 -8.21 10.32 -5.64
N GLU A 60 -7.32 10.16 -6.61
CA GLU A 60 -5.88 10.29 -6.45
C GLU A 60 -5.45 11.68 -6.94
N ALA A 61 -5.34 12.63 -6.01
CA ALA A 61 -5.07 14.03 -6.33
C ALA A 61 -3.67 14.31 -6.88
N HIS A 62 -2.73 13.36 -6.76
CA HIS A 62 -1.32 13.54 -7.14
C HIS A 62 -1.01 13.01 -8.56
N ILE A 63 -1.97 12.32 -9.20
CA ILE A 63 -1.85 11.84 -10.58
C ILE A 63 -2.96 12.49 -11.38
N LEU A 64 -2.58 13.27 -12.40
CA LEU A 64 -3.52 13.95 -13.28
C LEU A 64 -3.57 13.26 -14.65
N ILE A 65 -4.77 13.09 -15.18
CA ILE A 65 -5.05 12.62 -16.54
C ILE A 65 -5.93 13.70 -17.18
N ASP A 66 -5.42 14.35 -18.22
CA ASP A 66 -6.08 15.50 -18.84
C ASP A 66 -6.47 16.59 -17.81
N ASP A 67 -5.52 16.91 -16.92
CA ASP A 67 -5.64 17.88 -15.81
C ASP A 67 -6.67 17.53 -14.70
N GLU A 68 -7.30 16.36 -14.76
CA GLU A 68 -8.23 15.87 -13.74
C GLU A 68 -7.60 14.78 -12.86
N PRO A 69 -7.88 14.75 -11.54
CA PRO A 69 -7.41 13.69 -10.65
C PRO A 69 -7.82 12.29 -11.13
N ALA A 70 -6.86 11.37 -11.12
CA ALA A 70 -7.14 9.96 -11.41
C ALA A 70 -8.10 9.35 -10.37
N THR A 71 -8.79 8.27 -10.75
CA THR A 71 -9.64 7.52 -9.81
C THR A 71 -8.78 6.71 -8.85
N GLY A 72 -8.87 6.98 -7.55
CA GLY A 72 -8.00 6.35 -6.54
C GLY A 72 -8.07 4.83 -6.53
N CYS A 73 -9.28 4.26 -6.71
CA CYS A 73 -9.45 2.81 -6.75
C CYS A 73 -8.68 2.14 -7.90
N LEU A 74 -8.58 2.80 -9.06
CA LEU A 74 -7.88 2.28 -10.23
C LEU A 74 -6.36 2.41 -10.06
N VAL A 75 -5.89 3.46 -9.39
CA VAL A 75 -4.48 3.61 -9.03
C VAL A 75 -4.06 2.52 -8.04
N ASP A 76 -4.84 2.32 -6.97
CA ASP A 76 -4.53 1.31 -5.95
C ASP A 76 -4.54 -0.11 -6.52
N PHE A 77 -5.56 -0.43 -7.33
CA PHE A 77 -5.71 -1.72 -8.00
C PHE A 77 -4.63 -1.94 -9.08
N GLY A 78 -4.30 -0.92 -9.87
CA GLY A 78 -3.38 -1.06 -11.00
C GLY A 78 -1.91 -1.14 -10.59
N LEU A 79 -1.54 -0.56 -9.44
CA LEU A 79 -0.17 -0.62 -8.92
C LEU A 79 0.15 -1.91 -8.15
N TYR A 80 -0.85 -2.53 -7.54
CA TYR A 80 -0.71 -3.80 -6.83
C TYR A 80 -0.66 -4.99 -7.81
#